data_AF-A0A4V2MMT8-F1
#
_entry.id   AF-A0A4V2MMT8-F1
#
_cell.length_a   1.000
_cell.length_b   1.000
_cell.length_c   1.000
_cell.angle_alpha   90.00
_cell.angle_beta   90.00
_cell.angle_gamma   90.00
#
_symmetry.space_group_name_H-M   'P 1'
#
loop_
_entity.id
_entity.type
_entity.pdbx_description
1 polymer ?
#
loop_
_entity_poly.entity_id
_entity_poly.type
_entity_poly.pdbx_seq_one_letter_code
_entity_poly.pdbx_strand_id
1 'polypeptide(L)'
;MISKADFFKKYNILEKEFEYNESLDWRELNAIYEDYVQFISKQKLDSVASHYANMLAASCSQIHSIRFRMKDPEHLIEKIIREKIKNKNNSPININNYRTKVEDIIGIRLLHVFKHEWKDIHKCIEIDNNTTPPYAFCRDGDDEDFIREVREHNLLLKHDEEGYRSIQNHKTMN
;
A
#
# COMPACT_ATOMS: atom_id res chain seq x y z
N MET A 1 15.69 14.26 4.94
CA MET A 1 15.11 14.41 3.60
C MET A 1 15.96 15.40 2.80
N ILE A 2 15.99 15.30 1.47
CA ILE A 2 16.57 16.33 0.59
C ILE A 2 15.84 17.68 0.72
N SER A 3 16.38 18.74 0.10
CA SER A 3 15.75 20.07 0.15
C SER A 3 14.35 20.08 -0.50
N LYS A 4 13.48 21.02 -0.11
CA LYS A 4 12.13 21.18 -0.70
C LYS A 4 12.18 21.28 -2.22
N ALA A 5 13.08 22.14 -2.73
CA ALA A 5 13.24 22.37 -4.16
C ALA A 5 13.68 21.10 -4.90
N ASP A 6 14.66 20.36 -4.36
CA ASP A 6 15.14 19.12 -4.96
C ASP A 6 14.07 18.03 -4.92
N PHE A 7 13.31 17.94 -3.82
CA PHE A 7 12.21 16.99 -3.69
C PHE A 7 11.13 17.24 -4.74
N PHE A 8 10.71 18.50 -4.90
CA PHE A 8 9.67 18.86 -5.87
C PHE A 8 10.11 18.54 -7.29
N LYS A 9 11.38 18.83 -7.62
CA LYS A 9 11.97 18.46 -8.90
C LYS A 9 12.03 16.95 -9.10
N LYS A 10 12.48 16.19 -8.09
CA LYS A 10 12.63 14.73 -8.16
C LYS A 10 11.29 14.03 -8.39
N TYR A 11 10.23 14.48 -7.74
CA TYR A 11 8.90 13.86 -7.78
C TYR A 11 7.90 14.59 -8.69
N ASN A 12 8.37 15.56 -9.48
CA ASN A 12 7.55 16.36 -10.40
C ASN A 12 6.32 17.00 -9.72
N ILE A 13 6.51 17.56 -8.52
CA ILE A 13 5.46 18.23 -7.75
C ILE A 13 5.43 19.70 -8.15
N LEU A 14 4.26 20.19 -8.57
CA LEU A 14 4.07 21.60 -8.90
C LEU A 14 3.95 22.42 -7.61
N GLU A 15 4.85 23.38 -7.41
CA GLU A 15 4.90 24.19 -6.18
C GLU A 15 3.56 24.89 -5.89
N LYS A 16 2.88 25.39 -6.93
CA LYS A 16 1.54 25.97 -6.81
C LYS A 16 0.51 25.01 -6.19
N GLU A 17 0.54 23.73 -6.53
CA GLU A 17 -0.44 22.75 -6.01
C GLU A 17 -0.20 22.46 -4.53
N PHE A 18 1.07 22.57 -4.12
CA PHE A 18 1.45 22.47 -2.72
C PHE A 18 1.01 23.72 -1.94
N GLU A 19 1.32 24.91 -2.43
CA GLU A 19 1.05 26.18 -1.74
C GLU A 19 -0.43 26.49 -1.57
N TYR A 20 -1.26 26.14 -2.56
CA TYR A 20 -2.71 26.34 -2.47
C TYR A 20 -3.44 25.31 -1.58
N ASN A 21 -2.73 24.37 -0.97
CA ASN A 21 -3.31 23.36 -0.12
C ASN A 21 -2.92 23.60 1.35
N GLU A 22 -3.85 24.12 2.13
CA GLU A 22 -3.64 24.44 3.55
C GLU A 22 -3.29 23.21 4.41
N SER A 23 -3.58 21.99 3.93
CA SER A 23 -3.19 20.76 4.61
C SER A 23 -1.73 20.36 4.37
N LEU A 24 -1.00 21.04 3.47
CA LEU A 24 0.40 20.76 3.15
C LEU A 24 1.33 21.74 3.86
N ASP A 25 2.07 21.22 4.83
CA ASP A 25 3.16 21.93 5.49
C ASP A 25 4.47 21.14 5.36
N TRP A 26 5.51 21.80 4.82
CA TRP A 26 6.81 21.17 4.63
C TRP A 26 7.47 20.78 5.96
N ARG A 27 7.23 21.52 7.04
CA ARG A 27 7.78 21.18 8.35
C ARG A 27 7.13 19.91 8.90
N GLU A 28 5.80 19.80 8.83
CA GLU A 28 5.09 18.57 9.16
C GLU A 28 5.57 17.36 8.34
N LEU A 29 5.76 17.53 7.02
CA LEU A 29 6.25 16.43 6.18
C LEU A 29 7.67 15.98 6.55
N ASN A 30 8.56 16.91 6.95
CA ASN A 30 9.87 16.54 7.50
C ASN A 30 9.74 15.79 8.83
N ALA A 31 8.83 16.22 9.71
CA ALA A 31 8.60 15.52 10.97
C ALA A 31 8.11 14.09 10.74
N ILE A 32 7.19 13.87 9.78
CA ILE A 32 6.73 12.53 9.38
C ILE A 32 7.90 11.71 8.83
N TYR A 33 8.73 12.29 7.98
CA TYR A 33 9.91 11.61 7.42
C TYR A 33 10.83 11.10 8.54
N GLU A 34 11.20 11.98 9.48
CA GLU A 34 12.11 11.64 10.57
C GLU A 34 11.52 10.59 11.50
N ASP A 35 10.26 10.78 11.90
CA ASP A 35 9.54 9.84 12.73
C ASP A 35 9.43 8.46 12.06
N TYR A 36 9.17 8.42 10.75
CA TYR A 36 9.08 7.17 9.99
C TYR A 36 10.41 6.43 9.91
N VAL A 37 11.51 7.14 9.63
CA VAL A 37 12.87 6.55 9.63
C VAL A 37 13.18 5.92 10.99
N GLN A 38 12.85 6.63 12.08
CA GLN A 38 13.03 6.11 13.44
C GLN A 38 12.12 4.91 13.72
N PHE A 39 10.86 4.95 13.28
CA PHE A 39 9.90 3.88 13.45
C PHE A 39 10.36 2.58 12.78
N ILE A 40 10.76 2.63 11.51
CA ILE A 40 11.26 1.46 10.77
C ILE A 40 12.45 0.83 11.49
N SER A 41 13.42 1.65 11.90
CA SER A 41 14.64 1.19 12.55
C SER A 41 14.38 0.61 13.94
N LYS A 42 13.65 1.34 14.80
CA LYS A 42 13.40 0.93 16.19
C LYS A 42 12.56 -0.35 16.28
N GLN A 43 11.51 -0.45 15.46
CA GLN A 43 10.62 -1.60 15.47
C GLN A 43 11.14 -2.78 14.65
N LYS A 44 12.31 -2.65 14.00
CA LYS A 44 12.90 -3.67 13.14
C LYS A 44 11.86 -4.22 12.15
N LEU A 45 11.12 -3.32 11.49
CA LEU A 45 10.00 -3.71 10.63
C LEU A 45 10.42 -4.69 9.53
N ASP A 46 11.66 -4.60 9.05
CA ASP A 46 12.23 -5.58 8.11
C ASP A 46 12.22 -7.01 8.67
N SER A 47 12.57 -7.19 9.95
CA SER A 47 12.51 -8.50 10.61
C SER A 47 11.07 -9.00 10.74
N VAL A 48 10.14 -8.13 11.10
CA VAL A 48 8.71 -8.48 11.22
C VAL A 48 8.13 -8.86 9.86
N ALA A 49 8.39 -8.06 8.83
CA ALA A 49 7.96 -8.31 7.46
C ALA A 49 8.55 -9.61 6.90
N SER A 50 9.86 -9.83 7.13
CA SER A 50 10.55 -11.06 6.73
C SER A 50 9.98 -12.28 7.43
N HIS A 51 9.74 -12.20 8.74
CA HIS A 51 9.15 -13.31 9.50
C HIS A 51 7.76 -13.66 8.99
N TYR A 52 6.88 -12.67 8.81
CA TYR A 52 5.53 -12.90 8.29
C TYR A 52 5.54 -13.42 6.85
N ALA A 53 6.43 -12.92 6.00
CA ALA A 53 6.63 -13.44 4.65
C ALA A 53 7.05 -14.92 4.68
N ASN A 54 8.03 -15.29 5.50
CA ASN A 54 8.46 -16.68 5.64
C ASN A 54 7.34 -17.59 6.16
N MET A 55 6.53 -17.10 7.11
CA MET A 55 5.35 -17.83 7.58
C MET A 55 4.35 -18.09 6.46
N LEU A 56 4.02 -17.07 5.66
CA LEU A 56 3.10 -17.21 4.52
C LEU A 56 3.63 -18.20 3.47
N ALA A 57 4.91 -18.11 3.13
CA ALA A 57 5.54 -19.03 2.18
C ALA A 57 5.53 -20.48 2.68
N ALA A 58 5.66 -20.70 3.99
CA ALA A 58 5.59 -22.02 4.60
C ALA A 58 4.15 -22.57 4.69
N SER A 59 3.16 -21.68 4.84
CA SER A 59 1.75 -22.08 5.02
C SER A 59 0.95 -22.21 3.72
N CYS A 60 1.43 -21.65 2.61
CA CYS A 60 0.71 -21.62 1.33
C CYS A 60 1.61 -22.07 0.17
N SER A 61 1.44 -23.32 -0.29
CA SER A 61 2.26 -23.92 -1.35
C SER A 61 2.05 -23.31 -2.73
N GLN A 62 0.93 -22.62 -2.94
CA GLN A 62 0.60 -21.90 -4.17
C GLN A 62 1.46 -20.64 -4.37
N ILE A 63 2.15 -20.17 -3.33
CA ILE A 63 3.07 -19.04 -3.42
C ILE A 63 4.35 -19.52 -4.09
N HIS A 64 4.53 -19.16 -5.37
CA HIS A 64 5.73 -19.47 -6.12
C HIS A 64 6.93 -18.64 -5.66
N SER A 65 6.71 -17.35 -5.40
CA SER A 65 7.75 -16.51 -4.78
C SER A 65 7.13 -15.40 -3.96
N ILE A 66 7.84 -15.03 -2.89
CA ILE A 66 7.47 -13.95 -2.00
C ILE A 66 8.58 -12.91 -1.94
N ARG A 67 8.19 -11.64 -1.94
CA ARG A 67 9.08 -10.52 -1.66
C ARG A 67 8.37 -9.55 -0.74
N PHE A 68 9.10 -8.94 0.18
CA PHE A 68 8.59 -7.80 0.91
C PHE A 68 9.43 -6.57 0.59
N ARG A 69 8.84 -5.40 0.77
CA ARG A 69 9.52 -4.12 0.69
C ARG A 69 9.00 -3.21 1.78
N MET A 70 9.90 -2.49 2.42
CA MET A 70 9.54 -1.31 3.19
C MET A 70 9.35 -0.15 2.23
N LYS A 71 8.39 0.71 2.54
CA LYS A 71 8.24 1.95 1.80
C LYS A 71 9.44 2.83 2.08
N ASP A 72 9.98 3.41 1.00
CA ASP A 72 11.05 4.37 1.14
C ASP A 72 10.52 5.67 1.81
N PRO A 73 11.27 6.28 2.75
CA PRO A 73 10.83 7.49 3.43
C PRO A 73 10.48 8.67 2.52
N GLU A 74 11.22 8.90 1.42
CA GLU A 74 10.89 9.97 0.48
C GLU A 74 9.63 9.63 -0.32
N HIS A 75 9.47 8.37 -0.74
CA HIS A 75 8.25 7.89 -1.38
C HIS A 75 7.03 7.88 -0.44
N LEU A 76 7.21 7.77 0.87
CA LEU A 76 6.14 7.99 1.84
C LEU A 76 5.64 9.45 1.77
N ILE A 77 6.57 10.41 1.81
CA ILE A 77 6.23 11.83 1.73
C ILE A 77 5.57 12.18 0.40
N GLU A 78 6.09 11.67 -0.72
CA GLU A 78 5.48 11.86 -2.05
C GLU A 78 4.03 11.36 -2.06
N LYS A 79 3.76 10.16 -1.53
CA LYS A 79 2.38 9.65 -1.46
C LYS A 79 1.49 10.53 -0.60
N ILE A 80 1.96 10.99 0.56
CA ILE A 80 1.17 11.86 1.44
C ILE A 80 0.80 13.16 0.72
N ILE A 81 1.74 13.77 -0.01
CA ILE A 81 1.47 14.97 -0.82
C ILE A 81 0.40 14.66 -1.87
N ARG A 82 0.58 13.58 -2.64
CA ARG A 82 -0.37 13.18 -3.69
C ARG A 82 -1.77 12.94 -3.15
N GLU A 83 -1.89 12.24 -2.02
CA GLU A 83 -3.19 11.97 -1.38
C GLU A 83 -3.85 13.25 -0.86
N LYS A 84 -3.09 14.15 -0.23
CA LYS A 84 -3.61 15.45 0.23
C LYS A 84 -4.07 16.35 -0.92
N ILE A 85 -3.39 16.30 -2.07
CA ILE A 85 -3.80 17.05 -3.27
C ILE A 85 -5.07 16.46 -3.88
N LYS A 86 -5.14 15.12 -4.01
CA LYS A 86 -6.27 14.41 -4.60
C LYS A 86 -7.54 14.49 -3.75
N ASN A 87 -7.39 14.40 -2.42
CA ASN A 87 -8.50 14.22 -1.48
C ASN A 87 -8.61 15.38 -0.47
N LYS A 88 -8.87 16.60 -0.95
CA LYS A 88 -8.94 17.83 -0.13
C LYS A 88 -9.96 17.80 1.02
N ASN A 89 -10.99 16.95 0.93
CA ASN A 89 -12.11 16.92 1.89
C ASN A 89 -12.04 15.76 2.89
N ASN A 90 -11.09 14.83 2.75
CA ASN A 90 -10.92 13.73 3.69
C ASN A 90 -9.89 14.13 4.75
N SER A 91 -10.21 13.81 6.01
CA SER A 91 -9.33 13.99 7.18
C SER A 91 -7.85 13.90 6.78
N PRO A 92 -7.08 15.00 6.83
CA PRO A 92 -5.75 15.03 6.23
C PRO A 92 -4.80 14.09 7.00
N ILE A 93 -3.84 13.54 6.25
CA ILE A 93 -2.78 12.72 6.82
C ILE A 93 -1.84 13.63 7.64
N ASN A 94 -1.51 13.27 8.86
CA ASN A 94 -0.62 14.04 9.74
C ASN A 94 0.28 13.12 10.56
N ILE A 95 1.18 13.71 11.34
CA ILE A 95 2.14 12.98 12.18
C ILE A 95 1.49 11.94 13.11
N ASN A 96 0.26 12.19 13.56
CA ASN A 96 -0.42 11.33 14.53
C ASN A 96 -1.17 10.15 13.86
N ASN A 97 -1.45 10.22 12.55
CA ASN A 97 -2.30 9.24 11.87
C ASN A 97 -1.68 8.63 10.59
N TYR A 98 -0.52 9.10 10.12
CA TYR A 98 0.02 8.61 8.85
C TYR A 98 0.29 7.10 8.87
N ARG A 99 0.66 6.53 10.02
CA ARG A 99 0.93 5.10 10.15
C ARG A 99 -0.30 4.22 9.97
N THR A 100 -1.49 4.74 10.26
CA THR A 100 -2.76 4.02 10.09
C THR A 100 -3.42 4.33 8.74
N LYS A 101 -3.22 5.54 8.22
CA LYS A 101 -3.79 5.96 6.93
C LYS A 101 -2.99 5.52 5.71
N VAL A 102 -1.68 5.34 5.86
CA VAL A 102 -0.83 4.84 4.77
C VAL A 102 -0.74 3.33 4.89
N GLU A 103 -1.61 2.64 4.17
CA GLU A 103 -1.78 1.19 4.24
C GLU A 103 -0.58 0.39 3.66
N ASP A 104 0.28 1.02 2.85
CA ASP A 104 1.37 0.37 2.13
C ASP A 104 2.76 0.67 2.71
N ILE A 105 2.87 0.84 4.03
CA ILE A 105 4.15 0.96 4.74
C ILE A 105 5.01 -0.28 4.54
N ILE A 106 4.40 -1.46 4.66
CA ILE A 106 5.02 -2.75 4.37
C ILE A 106 4.27 -3.36 3.19
N GLY A 107 4.92 -3.48 2.05
CA GLY A 107 4.35 -4.15 0.88
C GLY A 107 4.86 -5.58 0.78
N ILE A 108 3.98 -6.56 0.91
CA ILE A 108 4.30 -7.98 0.65
C ILE A 108 3.70 -8.37 -0.69
N ARG A 109 4.55 -8.86 -1.58
CA ARG A 109 4.20 -9.33 -2.91
C ARG A 109 4.29 -10.84 -2.95
N LEU A 110 3.16 -11.47 -3.22
CA LEU A 110 3.01 -12.90 -3.45
C LEU A 110 2.84 -13.10 -4.95
N LEU A 111 3.71 -13.90 -5.55
CA LEU A 111 3.60 -14.30 -6.96
C LEU A 111 3.18 -15.76 -7.01
N HIS A 112 2.20 -16.04 -7.86
CA HIS A 112 1.68 -17.38 -8.16
C HIS A 112 1.69 -17.60 -9.66
N VAL A 113 1.66 -18.85 -10.10
CA VAL A 113 1.84 -19.20 -11.51
C VAL A 113 0.48 -19.25 -12.21
N PHE A 114 -0.51 -19.85 -11.58
CA PHE A 114 -1.80 -20.08 -12.19
C PHE A 114 -2.84 -19.11 -11.65
N LYS A 115 -3.68 -18.59 -12.54
CA LYS A 115 -4.68 -17.57 -12.19
C LYS A 115 -5.56 -18.01 -11.02
N HIS A 116 -6.07 -19.25 -11.02
CA HIS A 116 -7.03 -19.75 -10.04
C HIS A 116 -6.46 -19.92 -8.61
N GLU A 117 -5.13 -19.93 -8.45
CA GLU A 117 -4.45 -20.12 -7.15
C GLU A 117 -4.64 -18.93 -6.19
N TRP A 118 -5.07 -17.78 -6.70
CA TRP A 118 -5.26 -16.57 -5.91
C TRP A 118 -6.20 -16.80 -4.71
N LYS A 119 -7.19 -17.68 -4.85
CA LYS A 119 -8.19 -17.98 -3.80
C LYS A 119 -7.56 -18.66 -2.59
N ASP A 120 -6.68 -19.62 -2.83
CA ASP A 120 -6.01 -20.35 -1.77
C ASP A 120 -5.02 -19.41 -1.03
N ILE A 121 -4.30 -18.59 -1.79
CA ILE A 121 -3.41 -17.57 -1.25
C ILE A 121 -4.19 -16.54 -0.42
N HIS A 122 -5.32 -16.08 -0.93
CA HIS A 122 -6.20 -15.14 -0.24
C HIS A 122 -6.69 -15.71 1.10
N LYS A 123 -7.08 -16.99 1.13
CA LYS A 123 -7.48 -17.68 2.37
C LYS A 123 -6.34 -17.85 3.38
N CYS A 124 -5.11 -18.01 2.91
CA CYS A 124 -3.92 -18.10 3.78
C CYS A 124 -3.56 -16.76 4.44
N ILE A 125 -4.07 -15.63 3.93
CA ILE A 125 -3.86 -14.32 4.51
C ILE A 125 -4.99 -14.06 5.51
N GLU A 126 -4.66 -14.06 6.80
CA GLU A 126 -5.57 -13.61 7.84
C GLU A 126 -5.83 -12.10 7.71
N ILE A 127 -6.99 -11.72 7.16
CA ILE A 127 -7.44 -10.34 7.03
C ILE A 127 -8.29 -9.96 8.24
N ASP A 128 -8.05 -8.79 8.82
CA ASP A 128 -8.88 -8.25 9.88
C ASP A 128 -10.17 -7.67 9.26
N ASN A 129 -11.33 -8.12 9.75
CA ASN A 129 -12.64 -7.65 9.29
C ASN A 129 -12.88 -6.15 9.51
N ASN A 130 -12.06 -5.47 10.33
CA ASN A 130 -12.12 -4.03 10.54
C ASN A 130 -11.27 -3.23 9.53
N THR A 131 -10.62 -3.89 8.59
CA THR A 131 -9.79 -3.23 7.56
C THR A 131 -10.57 -3.00 6.26
N THR A 132 -10.02 -2.16 5.40
CA THR A 132 -10.51 -1.95 4.04
C THR A 132 -10.70 -3.30 3.34
N PRO A 133 -11.88 -3.58 2.74
CA PRO A 133 -12.10 -4.83 2.04
C PRO A 133 -11.05 -5.06 0.95
N PRO A 134 -10.60 -6.31 0.76
CA PRO A 134 -9.61 -6.63 -0.26
C PRO A 134 -10.13 -6.30 -1.66
N TYR A 135 -9.24 -5.92 -2.55
CA TYR A 135 -9.58 -5.52 -3.93
C TYR A 135 -9.05 -6.53 -4.95
N ALA A 136 -9.81 -6.72 -6.03
CA ALA A 136 -9.32 -7.37 -7.23
C ALA A 136 -9.28 -6.36 -8.37
N PHE A 137 -8.10 -6.08 -8.90
CA PHE A 137 -7.92 -5.33 -10.13
C PHE A 137 -8.15 -6.28 -11.32
N CYS A 138 -9.17 -5.98 -12.12
CA CYS A 138 -9.52 -6.69 -13.34
C CYS A 138 -9.40 -5.76 -14.56
N ARG A 139 -9.37 -6.35 -15.75
CA ARG A 139 -9.35 -5.61 -17.02
C ARG A 139 -10.37 -6.18 -18.00
N ASP A 140 -10.61 -5.46 -19.08
CA ASP A 140 -11.47 -5.95 -20.16
C ASP A 140 -10.97 -7.29 -20.73
N GLY A 141 -11.90 -8.22 -20.89
CA GLY A 141 -11.60 -9.60 -21.31
C GLY A 141 -11.11 -10.51 -20.19
N ASP A 142 -11.24 -10.13 -18.91
CA ASP A 142 -11.22 -11.10 -17.82
C ASP A 142 -12.44 -12.04 -17.87
N ASP A 143 -12.22 -13.27 -17.42
CA ASP A 143 -13.23 -14.33 -17.42
C ASP A 143 -14.40 -13.98 -16.48
N GLU A 144 -15.64 -14.22 -16.92
CA GLU A 144 -16.82 -14.05 -16.08
C GLU A 144 -16.75 -14.93 -14.82
N ASP A 145 -16.14 -16.10 -14.91
CA ASP A 145 -15.89 -16.99 -13.78
C ASP A 145 -14.98 -16.33 -12.75
N PHE A 146 -13.91 -15.64 -13.17
CA PHE A 146 -13.04 -14.91 -12.26
C PHE A 146 -13.80 -13.77 -11.56
N ILE A 147 -14.59 -12.99 -12.30
CA ILE A 147 -15.41 -11.90 -11.74
C ILE A 147 -16.40 -12.44 -10.70
N ARG A 148 -17.02 -13.59 -10.99
CA ARG A 148 -17.92 -14.28 -10.06
C ARG A 148 -17.18 -14.72 -8.79
N GLU A 149 -16.04 -15.38 -8.95
CA GLU A 149 -15.22 -15.86 -7.82
C GLU A 149 -14.76 -14.72 -6.90
N VAL A 150 -14.35 -13.57 -7.46
CA VAL A 150 -13.97 -12.38 -6.69
C VAL A 150 -15.13 -11.93 -5.80
N ARG A 151 -16.35 -11.87 -6.35
CA ARG A 151 -17.55 -11.47 -5.60
C ARG A 151 -17.89 -12.48 -4.50
N GLU A 152 -17.80 -13.77 -4.80
CA GLU A 152 -18.05 -14.86 -3.83
C GLU A 152 -17.09 -14.83 -2.63
N HIS A 153 -15.87 -14.33 -2.82
CA HIS A 153 -14.87 -14.17 -1.76
C HIS A 153 -14.88 -12.77 -1.11
N ASN A 154 -15.92 -11.96 -1.37
CA ASN A 154 -16.10 -10.61 -0.80
C ASN A 154 -14.99 -9.60 -1.15
N LEU A 155 -14.37 -9.74 -2.32
CA LEU A 155 -13.43 -8.75 -2.83
C LEU A 155 -14.16 -7.68 -3.64
N LEU A 156 -13.69 -6.44 -3.49
CA LEU A 156 -14.16 -5.30 -4.28
C LEU A 156 -13.46 -5.28 -5.64
N LEU A 157 -14.25 -5.34 -6.71
CA LEU A 157 -13.74 -5.23 -8.08
C LEU A 157 -13.35 -3.79 -8.40
N LYS A 158 -12.14 -3.63 -8.96
CA LYS A 158 -11.65 -2.38 -9.55
C LYS A 158 -11.24 -2.66 -10.99
N HIS A 159 -11.82 -1.91 -11.92
CA HIS A 159 -11.40 -1.99 -13.31
C HIS A 159 -10.14 -1.14 -13.50
N ASP A 160 -9.18 -1.68 -14.23
CA ASP A 160 -7.95 -1.01 -14.59
C ASP A 160 -7.83 -0.84 -16.10
N GLU A 161 -7.80 0.41 -16.55
CA GLU A 161 -7.76 0.79 -17.97
C GLU A 161 -6.41 0.47 -18.63
N GLU A 162 -5.33 0.34 -17.85
CA GLU A 162 -3.98 0.01 -18.34
C GLU A 162 -3.73 -1.52 -18.38
N GLY A 163 -4.72 -2.32 -17.98
CA GLY A 163 -4.67 -3.77 -18.04
C GLY A 163 -3.94 -4.43 -16.87
N TYR A 164 -3.77 -3.73 -15.76
CA TYR A 164 -3.20 -4.25 -14.51
C TYR A 164 -4.11 -5.30 -13.86
N ARG A 165 -3.50 -6.35 -13.31
CA ARG A 165 -4.21 -7.41 -12.58
C ARG A 165 -3.51 -7.72 -11.27
N SER A 166 -4.25 -7.67 -10.17
CA SER A 166 -3.74 -8.07 -8.85
C SER A 166 -4.88 -8.29 -7.85
N ILE A 167 -4.63 -9.13 -6.86
CA ILE A 167 -5.41 -9.18 -5.63
C ILE A 167 -4.66 -8.39 -4.56
N GLN A 168 -5.33 -7.46 -3.90
CA GLN A 168 -4.77 -6.62 -2.84
C GLN A 168 -5.49 -6.90 -1.53
N ASN A 169 -4.75 -7.40 -0.55
CA ASN A 169 -5.23 -7.64 0.80
C ASN A 169 -4.63 -6.58 1.73
N HIS A 170 -5.42 -6.11 2.70
CA HIS A 170 -4.99 -5.13 3.68
C HIS A 170 -4.98 -5.80 5.05
N LYS A 171 -3.91 -5.60 5.83
CA LYS A 171 -3.78 -6.15 7.18
C LYS A 171 -3.13 -5.11 8.09
N THR A 172 -3.77 -4.85 9.23
CA THR A 172 -3.15 -4.08 10.32
C THR A 172 -2.37 -5.04 11.20
N MET A 173 -1.11 -4.72 11.48
CA MET A 173 -0.32 -5.44 12.48
C MET A 173 -0.58 -4.79 13.84
N ASN A 174 -1.29 -5.50 14.72
CA ASN A 174 -1.52 -5.12 16.12
C ASN A 174 -0.33 -5.53 16.99
#